data_AF-A0A2V8PRU5-F1
#
_entry.id   AF-A0A2V8PRU5-F1
#
_cell.length_a   1.000
_cell.length_b   1.000
_cell.length_c   1.000
_cell.angle_alpha   90.00
_cell.angle_beta   90.00
_cell.angle_gamma   90.00
#
_symmetry.space_group_name_H-M   'P 1'
#
loop_
_entity.id
_entity.type
_entity.pdbx_description
1 polymer ?
#
loop_
_entity_poly.entity_id
_entity_poly.type
_entity_poly.pdbx_seq_one_letter_code
_entity_poly.pdbx_strand_id
1 'polypeptide(L)'
;MVVGRRASLAFCATEKCLMVRSVGPAGLERIELKRLTQRLGQLFTVLQEAAEAQMAEVPGAWVPPVDVCETADAICLRIELPGVLASQIKIGLNGNKLRIYGEKKKRDARKRIISHLCSERSYGHFNRAVPLRWTISVKDARAELSQGVLLIYLPKIKDRRGSEFKIPIVETD
;
A
#
# COMPACT_ATOMS: atom_id res chain seq x y z
N MET A 1 -46.20 2.55 -88.31
CA MET A 1 -45.04 2.92 -89.16
C MET A 1 -44.02 3.62 -88.26
N VAL A 2 -42.95 2.96 -87.81
CA VAL A 2 -41.63 2.77 -88.51
C VAL A 2 -40.96 4.16 -88.61
N VAL A 3 -39.79 4.51 -88.04
CA VAL A 3 -38.49 3.92 -87.64
C VAL A 3 -37.96 4.89 -86.54
N GLY A 4 -37.25 4.57 -85.45
CA GLY A 4 -36.13 3.68 -85.20
C GLY A 4 -34.82 4.50 -85.04
N ARG A 5 -34.04 4.25 -83.98
CA ARG A 5 -32.60 3.89 -84.01
C ARG A 5 -31.84 4.25 -82.72
N ARG A 6 -31.12 3.21 -82.26
CA ARG A 6 -29.76 3.18 -81.66
C ARG A 6 -29.57 3.63 -80.20
N ALA A 7 -29.55 2.61 -79.34
CA ALA A 7 -28.40 2.14 -78.56
C ALA A 7 -27.40 3.17 -78.02
N SER A 8 -27.18 3.14 -76.70
CA SER A 8 -25.89 2.70 -76.18
C SER A 8 -26.02 2.26 -74.72
N LEU A 9 -25.36 1.15 -74.40
CA LEU A 9 -25.20 0.63 -73.05
C LEU A 9 -24.36 1.60 -72.21
N ALA A 10 -24.74 1.75 -70.94
CA ALA A 10 -23.79 2.07 -69.89
C ALA A 10 -24.22 1.34 -68.61
N PHE A 11 -23.52 0.25 -68.35
CA PHE A 11 -23.43 -0.43 -67.07
C PHE A 11 -23.06 0.59 -66.00
N CYS A 12 -23.89 0.78 -64.98
CA CYS A 12 -23.48 1.46 -63.75
C CYS A 12 -23.96 0.63 -62.56
N ALA A 13 -23.01 -0.11 -62.01
CA ALA A 13 -23.15 -0.80 -60.75
C ALA A 13 -23.45 0.21 -59.64
N THR A 14 -24.35 -0.13 -58.73
CA THR A 14 -24.05 -0.25 -57.29
C THR A 14 -25.32 -0.54 -56.52
N GLU A 15 -25.35 -1.70 -55.88
CA GLU A 15 -26.36 -2.07 -54.92
C GLU A 15 -26.24 -1.20 -53.67
N LYS A 16 -27.41 -0.80 -53.17
CA LYS A 16 -27.62 -0.15 -51.88
C LYS A 16 -27.00 -0.98 -50.75
N CYS A 17 -25.96 -0.45 -50.10
CA CYS A 17 -25.61 -0.86 -48.75
C CYS A 17 -25.91 0.29 -47.80
N LEU A 18 -26.98 0.11 -47.01
CA LEU A 18 -27.45 1.03 -45.99
C LEU A 18 -26.45 1.02 -44.82
N MET A 19 -25.40 1.84 -44.89
CA MET A 19 -24.52 2.06 -43.75
C MET A 19 -25.19 3.03 -42.78
N VAL A 20 -25.86 2.50 -41.76
CA VAL A 20 -26.11 3.21 -40.51
C VAL A 20 -24.74 3.46 -39.88
N ARG A 21 -24.17 4.65 -40.11
CA ARG A 21 -23.00 5.11 -39.38
C ARG A 21 -23.45 5.40 -37.95
N SER A 22 -23.17 4.49 -37.03
CA SER A 22 -23.20 4.80 -35.60
C SER A 22 -22.15 5.87 -35.34
N VAL A 23 -22.58 7.12 -35.15
CA VAL A 23 -21.73 8.18 -34.64
C VAL A 23 -21.40 7.79 -33.20
N GLY A 24 -20.23 7.16 -33.00
CA GLY A 24 -19.69 6.96 -31.66
C GLY A 24 -19.47 8.33 -31.01
N PRO A 25 -19.79 8.51 -29.72
CA PRO A 25 -19.94 9.85 -29.16
C PRO A 25 -18.67 10.68 -29.24
N ALA A 26 -18.89 11.96 -29.55
CA ALA A 26 -17.91 13.01 -29.74
C ALA A 26 -16.95 13.15 -28.55
N GLY A 27 -15.73 13.64 -28.84
CA GLY A 27 -14.56 13.60 -27.95
C GLY A 27 -14.70 14.17 -26.53
N LEU A 28 -15.77 14.90 -26.21
CA LEU A 28 -16.08 15.39 -24.87
C LEU A 28 -16.46 14.26 -23.89
N GLU A 29 -17.29 13.30 -24.32
CA GLU A 29 -17.64 12.15 -23.47
C GLU A 29 -16.43 11.24 -23.22
N ARG A 30 -15.54 11.11 -24.21
CA ARG A 30 -14.30 10.32 -24.06
C ARG A 30 -13.31 10.95 -23.09
N ILE A 31 -13.24 12.28 -23.02
CA ILE A 31 -12.35 12.97 -22.06
C ILE A 31 -12.87 12.80 -20.64
N GLU A 32 -14.17 12.93 -20.42
CA GLU A 32 -14.75 12.79 -19.09
C GLU A 32 -14.75 11.33 -18.61
N LEU A 33 -15.00 10.38 -19.52
CA LEU A 33 -14.85 8.95 -19.23
C LEU A 33 -13.40 8.58 -18.93
N LYS A 34 -12.42 9.19 -19.62
CA LYS A 34 -10.98 9.06 -19.32
C LYS A 34 -10.62 9.63 -17.96
N ARG A 35 -11.20 10.77 -17.56
CA ARG A 35 -11.03 11.34 -16.22
C ARG A 35 -11.64 10.46 -15.14
N LEU A 36 -12.82 9.90 -15.39
CA LEU A 36 -13.48 8.96 -14.49
C LEU A 36 -12.67 7.68 -14.34
N THR A 37 -12.21 7.07 -15.43
CA THR A 37 -11.33 5.89 -15.37
C THR A 37 -10.00 6.20 -14.71
N GLN A 38 -9.43 7.39 -14.90
CA GLN A 38 -8.19 7.79 -14.22
C GLN A 38 -8.40 8.05 -12.72
N ARG A 39 -9.53 8.64 -12.31
CA ARG A 39 -9.92 8.80 -10.90
C ARG A 39 -10.24 7.46 -10.24
N LEU A 40 -10.91 6.56 -10.94
CA LEU A 40 -11.16 5.19 -10.47
C LEU A 40 -9.86 4.40 -10.36
N GLY A 41 -8.92 4.56 -11.30
CA GLY A 41 -7.57 3.98 -11.20
C GLY A 41 -6.82 4.48 -9.97
N GLN A 42 -6.86 5.79 -9.69
CA GLN A 42 -6.24 6.37 -8.50
C GLN A 42 -6.90 5.88 -7.20
N LEU A 43 -8.24 5.80 -7.15
CA LEU A 43 -8.95 5.24 -5.99
C LEU A 43 -8.65 3.76 -5.80
N PHE A 44 -8.57 2.99 -6.89
CA PHE A 44 -8.19 1.59 -6.85
C PHE A 44 -6.75 1.41 -6.35
N THR A 45 -5.81 2.27 -6.74
CA THR A 45 -4.44 2.28 -6.20
C THR A 45 -4.43 2.60 -4.71
N VAL A 46 -5.16 3.62 -4.25
CA VAL A 46 -5.24 3.97 -2.82
C VAL A 46 -5.92 2.85 -2.00
N LEU A 47 -6.96 2.22 -2.55
CA LEU A 47 -7.64 1.08 -1.93
C LEU A 47 -6.75 -0.16 -1.94
N GLN A 48 -5.98 -0.39 -3.00
CA GLN A 48 -5.01 -1.48 -3.09
C GLN A 48 -3.83 -1.24 -2.15
N GLU A 49 -3.34 -0.02 -1.97
CA GLU A 49 -2.31 0.33 -0.99
C GLU A 49 -2.83 0.21 0.45
N ALA A 50 -4.09 0.58 0.70
CA ALA A 50 -4.77 0.34 1.98
C ALA A 50 -5.04 -1.15 2.22
N ALA A 51 -5.37 -1.90 1.17
CA ALA A 51 -5.53 -3.34 1.20
C ALA A 51 -4.19 -4.06 1.39
N GLU A 52 -3.10 -3.65 0.75
CA GLU A 52 -1.74 -4.15 0.96
C GLU A 52 -1.19 -3.75 2.34
N ALA A 53 -1.64 -2.61 2.89
CA ALA A 53 -1.43 -2.27 4.29
C ALA A 53 -2.23 -3.19 5.25
N GLN A 54 -3.32 -3.80 4.79
CA GLN A 54 -4.06 -4.86 5.50
C GLN A 54 -3.67 -6.29 5.06
N MET A 55 -2.92 -6.48 3.97
CA MET A 55 -2.67 -7.77 3.30
C MET A 55 -1.18 -7.98 3.03
N ALA A 56 -0.42 -8.06 4.11
CA ALA A 56 0.54 -9.16 4.21
C ALA A 56 -0.04 -10.23 5.16
N GLU A 57 -1.34 -10.53 5.01
CA GLU A 57 -2.02 -11.64 5.66
C GLU A 57 -1.57 -12.92 4.94
N VAL A 58 -0.37 -13.38 5.30
CA VAL A 58 0.00 -14.78 5.09
C VAL A 58 -1.09 -15.61 5.78
N PRO A 59 -1.72 -16.62 5.16
CA PRO A 59 -2.68 -17.48 5.85
C PRO A 59 -2.07 -18.01 7.15
N GLY A 60 -2.71 -17.75 8.29
CA GLY A 60 -2.16 -18.02 9.62
C GLY A 60 -1.27 -16.89 10.17
N ALA A 61 -1.38 -15.67 9.66
CA ALA A 61 -0.73 -14.51 10.24
C ALA A 61 -1.39 -14.14 11.57
N TRP A 62 -0.56 -13.94 12.59
CA TRP A 62 -1.00 -13.36 13.85
C TRP A 62 -0.81 -11.85 13.79
N VAL A 63 -1.84 -11.14 14.24
CA VAL A 63 -2.04 -9.71 14.05
C VAL A 63 -2.00 -9.07 15.45
N PRO A 64 -0.80 -8.81 16.01
CA PRO A 64 -0.70 -8.31 17.38
C PRO A 64 -1.29 -6.90 17.48
N PRO A 65 -1.98 -6.57 18.58
CA PRO A 65 -2.39 -5.21 18.93
C PRO A 65 -1.18 -4.29 19.08
N VAL A 66 -1.34 -3.04 18.64
CA VAL A 66 -0.29 -2.03 18.67
C VAL A 66 -0.89 -0.68 19.06
N ASP A 67 -0.27 -0.02 20.03
CA ASP A 67 -0.46 1.40 20.30
C ASP A 67 0.72 2.18 19.73
N VAL A 68 0.43 3.32 19.09
CA VAL A 68 1.46 4.24 18.58
C VAL A 68 1.18 5.62 19.18
N CYS A 69 2.16 6.18 19.87
CA CYS A 69 2.07 7.49 20.48
C CYS A 69 3.17 8.40 19.93
N GLU A 70 2.79 9.62 19.60
CA GLU A 70 3.71 10.68 19.23
C GLU A 70 3.90 11.63 20.42
N THR A 71 5.15 11.97 20.69
CA THR A 71 5.55 13.04 21.62
C THR A 71 6.27 14.14 20.85
N ALA A 72 6.61 15.25 21.51
CA ALA A 72 7.37 16.34 20.87
C ALA A 72 8.69 15.85 20.28
N ASP A 73 9.44 15.02 21.01
CA ASP A 73 10.80 14.60 20.66
C ASP A 73 10.90 13.16 20.12
N ALA A 74 9.86 12.34 20.21
CA ALA A 74 9.95 10.92 19.83
C ALA A 74 8.61 10.29 19.41
N ILE A 75 8.69 9.15 18.73
CA ILE A 75 7.58 8.22 18.49
C ILE A 75 7.78 6.99 19.39
N CYS A 76 6.74 6.60 20.11
CA CYS A 76 6.73 5.43 20.98
C CYS A 76 5.73 4.40 20.46
N LEU A 77 6.12 3.14 20.38
CA LEU A 77 5.21 2.04 20.03
C LEU A 77 5.14 1.04 21.17
N ARG A 78 3.94 0.53 21.43
CA ARG A 78 3.70 -0.55 22.39
C ARG A 78 2.97 -1.68 21.67
N ILE A 79 3.57 -2.88 21.66
CA ILE A 79 3.07 -4.02 20.90
C ILE A 79 2.94 -5.22 21.82
N GLU A 80 1.76 -5.84 21.85
CA GLU A 80 1.53 -7.02 22.68
C GLU A 80 2.04 -8.30 21.99
N LEU A 81 3.12 -8.87 22.52
CA LEU A 81 3.79 -10.07 22.02
C LEU A 81 3.90 -11.18 23.08
N PRO A 82 2.80 -11.63 23.71
CA PRO A 82 2.86 -12.62 24.78
C PRO A 82 3.37 -13.99 24.28
N GLY A 83 4.44 -14.47 24.91
CA GLY A 83 5.06 -15.76 24.61
C GLY A 83 5.99 -15.77 23.40
N VAL A 84 6.36 -14.61 22.87
CA VAL A 84 7.39 -14.47 21.83
C VAL A 84 8.73 -14.16 22.50
N LEU A 85 9.81 -14.83 22.07
CA LEU A 85 11.15 -14.53 22.55
C LEU A 85 11.75 -13.36 21.77
N ALA A 86 12.58 -12.54 22.42
CA ALA A 86 13.25 -11.41 21.75
C ALA A 86 14.05 -11.85 20.50
N SER A 87 14.66 -13.03 20.52
CA SER A 87 15.38 -13.61 19.38
C SER A 87 14.49 -13.95 18.16
N GLN A 88 13.17 -14.03 18.37
CA GLN A 88 12.19 -14.29 17.31
C GLN A 88 11.59 -13.01 16.74
N ILE A 89 12.00 -11.85 17.26
CA ILE A 89 11.51 -10.53 16.85
C ILE A 89 12.60 -9.84 16.07
N LYS A 90 12.23 -9.26 14.93
CA LYS A 90 13.09 -8.41 14.12
C LYS A 90 12.39 -7.09 13.89
N ILE A 91 13.16 -6.01 14.07
CA ILE A 91 12.71 -4.64 13.84
C ILE A 91 13.61 -4.07 12.75
N GLY A 92 13.01 -3.47 11.74
CA GLY A 92 13.75 -2.82 10.65
C GLY A 92 13.06 -1.52 10.26
N LEU A 93 13.86 -0.54 9.84
CA LEU A 93 13.36 0.70 9.24
C LEU A 93 13.80 0.70 7.78
N ASN A 94 12.84 0.79 6.86
CA ASN A 94 13.13 0.95 5.43
C ASN A 94 12.47 2.25 4.93
N GLY A 95 13.30 3.23 4.55
CA GLY A 95 12.86 4.59 4.28
C GLY A 95 12.08 5.15 5.47
N ASN A 96 10.80 5.42 5.25
CA ASN A 96 9.89 5.98 6.24
C ASN A 96 8.95 4.93 6.84
N LYS A 97 9.21 3.62 6.68
CA LYS A 97 8.34 2.54 7.14
C LYS A 97 9.06 1.67 8.17
N LEU A 98 8.58 1.70 9.41
CA LEU A 98 9.03 0.78 10.47
C LEU A 98 8.35 -0.57 10.26
N ARG A 99 9.11 -1.65 10.26
CA ARG A 99 8.62 -3.03 10.15
C ARG A 99 9.02 -3.80 11.41
N ILE A 100 8.05 -4.42 12.05
CA ILE A 100 8.22 -5.33 13.18
C ILE A 100 7.69 -6.69 12.72
N TYR A 101 8.55 -7.70 12.68
CA TYR A 101 8.17 -9.02 12.19
C TYR A 101 8.80 -10.13 13.02
N GLY A 102 8.13 -11.29 13.03
CA GLY A 102 8.54 -12.43 13.83
C GLY A 102 7.52 -13.55 13.77
N GLU A 103 7.61 -14.48 14.71
CA GLU A 103 6.72 -15.63 14.78
C GLU A 103 6.35 -15.98 16.22
N LYS A 104 5.05 -16.16 16.47
CA LYS A 104 4.55 -16.77 17.71
C LYS A 104 4.27 -18.24 17.46
N LYS A 105 5.21 -19.09 17.89
CA LYS A 105 5.13 -20.53 17.70
C LYS A 105 4.03 -21.15 18.55
N LYS A 106 3.26 -22.06 17.95
CA LYS A 106 2.39 -22.96 18.70
C LYS A 106 3.28 -23.93 19.48
N ARG A 107 3.01 -24.10 20.77
CA ARG A 107 3.70 -25.10 21.58
C ARG A 107 3.13 -26.47 21.21
N ASP A 108 4.00 -27.46 21.06
CA ASP A 108 3.56 -28.83 20.83
C ASP A 108 2.62 -29.29 21.93
N ALA A 109 1.62 -30.08 21.55
CA ALA A 109 0.74 -30.72 22.51
C ALA A 109 1.60 -31.55 23.47
N ARG A 110 1.47 -31.28 24.77
CA ARG A 110 2.07 -32.16 25.78
C ARG A 110 1.47 -33.55 25.56
N LYS A 111 2.28 -34.61 25.62
CA LYS A 111 1.88 -36.01 25.36
C LYS A 111 0.65 -36.53 26.15
N ARG A 112 0.15 -35.75 27.12
CA ARG A 112 -1.05 -36.03 27.93
C ARG A 112 -2.31 -35.28 27.49
N ILE A 113 -2.26 -34.44 26.44
CA ILE A 113 -3.42 -33.68 25.95
C ILE A 113 -4.17 -34.54 24.93
N ILE A 114 -5.41 -34.89 25.27
CA ILE A 114 -6.28 -35.74 24.43
C ILE A 114 -7.08 -34.88 23.43
N SER A 115 -7.59 -33.73 23.86
CA SER A 115 -8.27 -32.74 23.01
C SER A 115 -8.23 -31.36 23.65
N HIS A 116 -8.33 -30.31 22.83
CA HIS A 116 -8.52 -28.93 23.30
C HIS A 116 -10.02 -28.65 23.39
N LEU A 117 -10.55 -28.42 24.59
CA LEU A 117 -11.96 -28.04 24.78
C LEU A 117 -12.24 -26.60 24.31
N CYS A 118 -11.22 -25.73 24.34
CA CYS A 118 -11.25 -24.38 23.81
C CYS A 118 -9.84 -23.96 23.35
N SER A 119 -9.76 -23.19 22.25
CA SER A 119 -8.51 -22.68 21.70
C SER A 119 -8.72 -21.31 21.04
N GLU A 120 -8.72 -20.25 21.84
CA GLU A 120 -8.86 -18.86 21.38
C GLU A 120 -7.51 -18.21 21.00
N ARG A 121 -6.39 -18.83 21.41
CA ARG A 121 -5.06 -18.26 21.21
C ARG A 121 -4.66 -18.32 19.73
N SER A 122 -4.33 -17.17 19.16
CA SER A 122 -3.73 -17.08 17.83
C SER A 122 -2.20 -17.32 17.87
N TYR A 123 -1.70 -17.96 16.81
CA TYR A 123 -0.31 -18.30 16.57
C TYR A 123 0.04 -18.02 15.11
N GLY A 124 1.34 -17.97 14.82
CA GLY A 124 1.87 -17.82 13.47
C GLY A 124 2.80 -16.62 13.30
N HIS A 125 3.11 -16.32 12.04
CA HIS A 125 3.99 -15.22 11.69
C HIS A 125 3.25 -13.90 11.88
N PHE A 126 3.95 -12.87 12.35
CA PHE A 126 3.41 -11.52 12.39
C PHE A 126 4.31 -10.58 11.60
N ASN A 127 3.69 -9.61 10.93
CA ASN A 127 4.37 -8.55 10.21
C ASN A 127 3.55 -7.26 10.38
N ARG A 128 4.05 -6.37 11.23
CA ARG A 128 3.49 -5.04 11.43
C ARG A 128 4.34 -4.03 10.74
N ALA A 129 3.69 -3.17 9.96
CA ALA A 129 4.35 -2.04 9.35
C ALA A 129 3.66 -0.75 9.78
N VAL A 130 4.44 0.19 10.30
CA VAL A 130 3.97 1.50 10.75
C VAL A 130 4.65 2.56 9.87
N PRO A 131 3.89 3.30 9.04
CA PRO A 131 4.45 4.42 8.30
C PRO A 131 4.76 5.56 9.28
N LEU A 132 5.96 6.09 9.19
CA LEU A 132 6.45 7.21 9.98
C LEU A 132 6.49 8.46 9.10
N ARG A 133 5.98 9.58 9.60
CA ARG A 133 6.01 10.86 8.87
C ARG A 133 7.28 11.68 9.16
N TRP A 134 8.01 11.31 10.21
CA TRP A 134 9.18 12.04 10.71
C TRP A 134 10.48 11.31 10.38
N THR A 135 11.55 12.07 10.28
CA THR A 135 12.91 11.52 10.26
C THR A 135 13.30 11.10 11.67
N ILE A 136 13.70 9.83 11.83
CA ILE A 136 14.04 9.22 13.12
C ILE A 136 15.54 8.99 13.22
N SER A 137 16.11 9.19 14.41
CA SER A 137 17.49 8.79 14.70
C SER A 137 17.55 7.27 14.92
N VAL A 138 17.98 6.52 13.91
CA VAL A 138 18.12 5.05 14.00
C VAL A 138 19.18 4.64 15.02
N LYS A 139 20.22 5.47 15.20
CA LYS A 139 21.31 5.18 16.15
C LYS A 139 20.85 5.26 17.61
N ASP A 140 19.90 6.14 17.89
CA ASP A 140 19.39 6.39 19.24
C ASP A 140 18.08 5.64 19.53
N ALA A 141 17.58 4.88 18.56
CA ALA A 141 16.39 4.06 18.71
C ALA A 141 16.62 2.94 19.74
N ARG A 142 15.61 2.67 20.56
CA ARG A 142 15.64 1.62 21.59
C ARG A 142 14.43 0.71 21.47
N ALA A 143 14.62 -0.55 21.81
CA ALA A 143 13.54 -1.52 21.87
C ALA A 143 13.72 -2.43 23.08
N GLU A 144 12.66 -2.60 23.86
CA GLU A 144 12.66 -3.38 25.10
C GLU A 144 11.45 -4.31 25.12
N LEU A 145 11.67 -5.60 25.39
CA LEU A 145 10.60 -6.58 25.56
C LEU A 145 10.52 -6.94 27.04
N SER A 146 9.40 -6.59 27.69
CA SER A 146 9.16 -6.90 29.10
C SER A 146 7.73 -7.37 29.30
N GLN A 147 7.56 -8.45 30.08
CA GLN A 147 6.25 -9.02 30.41
C GLN A 147 5.34 -9.29 29.19
N GLY A 148 5.93 -9.67 28.05
CA GLY A 148 5.19 -9.92 26.81
C GLY A 148 4.75 -8.66 26.06
N VAL A 149 5.26 -7.48 26.43
CA VAL A 149 5.01 -6.21 25.75
C VAL A 149 6.33 -5.67 25.19
N LEU A 150 6.34 -5.40 23.89
CA LEU A 150 7.46 -4.77 23.20
C LEU A 150 7.24 -3.26 23.15
N LEU A 151 8.15 -2.52 23.77
CA LEU A 151 8.23 -1.07 23.73
C LEU A 151 9.32 -0.66 22.74
N ILE A 152 8.99 0.22 21.80
CA ILE A 152 9.94 0.77 20.84
C ILE A 152 9.94 2.29 21.00
N TYR A 153 11.11 2.86 21.25
CA TYR A 153 11.34 4.29 21.37
C TYR A 153 12.16 4.78 20.18
N LEU A 154 11.60 5.72 19.41
CA LEU A 154 12.15 6.25 18.18
C LEU A 154 12.32 7.78 18.29
N PRO A 155 13.50 8.28 18.65
CA PRO A 155 13.77 9.71 18.74
C PRO A 155 13.62 10.38 17.37
N LYS A 156 12.90 11.50 17.33
CA LYS A 156 12.85 12.36 16.15
C LYS A 156 14.18 13.08 16.00
N ILE A 157 14.68 13.16 14.76
CA ILE A 157 15.78 14.07 14.45
C ILE A 157 15.19 15.48 14.42
N LYS A 158 15.69 16.37 15.27
CA LYS A 158 15.41 17.80 15.14
C LYS A 158 16.00 18.26 13.83
N ASP A 159 15.15 18.43 12.84
CA ASP A 159 15.56 18.89 11.53
C ASP A 159 16.22 20.27 11.68
N ARG A 160 17.48 20.41 11.23
CA ARG A 160 18.10 21.72 11.06
C ARG A 160 17.63 22.41 9.78
N ARG A 161 16.89 21.72 8.90
CA ARG A 161 16.26 22.34 7.72
C ARG A 161 15.19 23.31 8.20
N GLY A 162 15.50 24.60 8.10
CA GLY A 162 14.73 25.70 8.70
C GLY A 162 15.63 26.74 9.38
N SER A 163 16.87 26.37 9.73
CA SER A 163 17.91 27.37 10.00
C SER A 163 18.36 27.95 8.66
N GLU A 164 18.01 29.21 8.39
CA GLU A 164 18.53 29.93 7.24
C GLU A 164 20.07 29.95 7.32
N PHE A 165 20.74 29.23 6.43
CA PHE A 165 22.18 29.31 6.31
C PHE A 165 22.50 30.38 5.27
N LYS A 166 22.90 31.57 5.73
CA LYS A 166 23.37 32.63 4.84
C LYS A 166 24.68 32.20 4.20
N ILE A 167 24.66 32.05 2.88
CA ILE A 167 25.87 31.78 2.10
C ILE A 167 26.57 33.13 1.89
N PRO A 168 27.80 33.33 2.41
CA PRO A 168 28.54 34.56 2.16
C PRO A 168 28.96 34.62 0.69
N ILE A 169 28.72 35.77 0.05
CA ILE A 169 29.25 36.09 -1.27
C ILE A 169 30.63 36.72 -1.05
N VAL A 170 31.64 36.19 -1.72
CA VAL A 170 33.00 36.73 -1.73
C VAL A 170 33.24 37.29 -3.12
N GLU A 171 33.56 38.58 -3.23
CA GLU A 171 34.02 39.19 -4.47
C GLU A 171 35.47 38.77 -4.74
N THR A 172 35.76 38.38 -5.98
CA THR A 172 37.11 38.05 -6.42
C THR A 172 37.59 39.18 -7.32
N ASP A 173 38.64 39.89 -6.89
CA ASP A 173 39.35 40.91 -7.67
C ASP A 173 40.21 40.30 -8.80
#